data_AF-B1A1C7-F1
#
_entry.id   AF-B1A1C7-F1
#
_cell.length_a   1.000
_cell.length_b   1.000
_cell.length_c   1.000
_cell.angle_alpha   90.00
_cell.angle_beta   90.00
_cell.angle_gamma   90.00
#
_symmetry.space_group_name_H-M   'P 1'
#
loop_
_entity.id
_entity.type
_entity.pdbx_description
1 polymer ?
#
loop_
_entity_poly.entity_id
_entity_poly.type
_entity_poly.pdbx_seq_one_letter_code
_entity_poly.pdbx_strand_id
1 'polypeptide(L)' 'MENFVVSARKYRPNTFQTVVGQEHITNTLKNAVLSNHLAQAFLFCGPRGVGKTTNARILAKTINCDNL' A
#
# COMPACT_ATOMS: atom_id res chain seq x y z
N MET A 1 -29.77 -4.19 9.52
CA MET A 1 -28.71 -4.83 10.31
C MET A 1 -27.44 -4.04 10.03
N GLU A 2 -26.93 -3.26 10.99
CA GLU A 2 -25.71 -2.48 10.77
C GLU A 2 -24.53 -3.44 10.52
N ASN A 3 -23.78 -3.20 9.44
CA ASN A 3 -22.61 -3.99 9.11
C ASN A 3 -21.52 -3.77 10.17
N PHE A 4 -21.34 -4.75 11.06
CA PHE A 4 -20.23 -4.76 12.00
C PHE A 4 -18.91 -4.94 11.25
N VAL A 5 -18.03 -3.94 11.34
CA VAL A 5 -16.69 -3.97 10.73
C VAL A 5 -15.65 -3.77 11.81
N VAL A 6 -14.72 -4.72 11.93
CA VAL A 6 -13.58 -4.65 12.85
C VAL A 6 -12.70 -3.43 12.51
N SER A 7 -12.30 -2.65 13.52
CA SER A 7 -11.51 -1.42 13.35
C SER A 7 -10.25 -1.60 12.51
N ALA A 8 -9.53 -2.72 12.67
CA ALA A 8 -8.34 -3.05 11.89
C ALA A 8 -8.60 -3.18 10.37
N ARG A 9 -9.84 -3.48 9.96
CA ARG A 9 -10.27 -3.44 8.55
C ARG A 9 -10.82 -2.07 8.18
N LYS A 10 -11.59 -1.44 9.08
CA LYS A 10 -12.21 -0.12 8.86
C LYS A 10 -11.17 0.96 8.54
N TYR A 11 -10.06 0.98 9.26
CA TYR A 11 -9.01 2.00 9.12
C TYR A 11 -7.80 1.53 8.30
N ARG A 12 -7.93 0.43 7.54
CA ARG A 12 -6.83 -0.05 6.73
C ARG A 12 -6.56 0.93 5.58
N PRO A 13 -5.33 1.47 5.46
CA PRO A 13 -4.97 2.39 4.38
C PRO A 13 -5.26 1.80 2.99
N ASN A 14 -5.79 2.64 2.10
CA ASN A 14 -6.15 2.27 0.73
C ASN A 14 -5.29 2.98 -0.33
N THR A 15 -4.55 4.03 0.06
CA THR A 15 -3.65 4.80 -0.80
C THR A 15 -2.33 5.08 -0.08
N PHE A 16 -1.26 5.34 -0.82
CA PHE A 16 0.07 5.61 -0.26
C PHE A 16 0.08 6.81 0.70
N GLN A 17 -0.75 7.83 0.44
CA GLN A 17 -0.89 9.02 1.28
C GLN A 17 -1.52 8.73 2.65
N THR A 18 -2.32 7.67 2.76
CA THR A 18 -2.99 7.30 4.03
C THR A 18 -2.14 6.38 4.92
N VAL A 19 -0.94 6.00 4.46
CA VAL A 19 0.02 5.20 5.24
C VAL A 19 0.81 6.13 6.16
N VAL A 20 0.81 5.82 7.46
CA VAL A 20 1.47 6.66 8.48
C VAL A 20 2.90 6.18 8.72
N GLY A 21 3.85 7.11 8.75
CA GLY A 21 5.23 6.89 9.22
C GLY A 21 6.15 6.11 8.28
N GLN A 22 5.77 5.92 7.00
CA GLN A 22 6.57 5.19 6.01
C GLN A 22 6.77 5.97 4.71
N GLU A 23 6.95 7.28 4.80
CA GLU A 23 7.03 8.19 3.64
C GLU A 23 8.15 7.82 2.66
N HIS A 24 9.32 7.41 3.15
CA HIS A 24 10.41 7.00 2.26
C HIS A 24 10.02 5.81 1.38
N ILE A 25 9.37 4.80 1.95
CA ILE A 25 8.96 3.60 1.21
C ILE A 25 7.83 3.95 0.24
N THR A 26 6.82 4.69 0.70
CA THR A 26 5.67 5.03 -0.15
C THR A 26 6.06 5.94 -1.30
N ASN A 27 6.99 6.88 -1.10
CA ASN A 27 7.52 7.73 -2.17
C ASN A 27 8.33 6.93 -3.19
N THR A 28 9.22 6.03 -2.75
CA THR A 28 9.99 5.17 -3.67
C THR A 28 9.06 4.32 -4.54
N LEU A 29 8.05 3.68 -3.94
CA LEU A 29 7.09 2.85 -4.68
C LEU A 29 6.24 3.69 -5.64
N LYS A 30 5.78 4.86 -5.21
CA LYS A 30 5.04 5.79 -6.08
C LYS A 30 5.89 6.22 -7.28
N ASN A 31 7.13 6.60 -7.04
CA ASN A 31 8.04 7.04 -8.10
C ASN A 31 8.36 5.91 -9.07
N ALA A 32 8.55 4.67 -8.59
CA ALA A 32 8.78 3.49 -9.44
C ALA A 32 7.60 3.21 -10.39
N VAL A 33 6.36 3.41 -9.93
CA VAL A 33 5.17 3.33 -10.80
C VAL A 33 5.17 4.47 -11.82
N LEU A 34 5.39 5.72 -11.38
CA LEU A 34 5.35 6.89 -12.26
C LEU A 34 6.45 6.89 -13.33
N SER A 35 7.63 6.36 -13.02
CA SER A 35 8.74 6.23 -13.97
C SER A 35 8.65 4.96 -14.82
N ASN A 36 7.59 4.16 -14.68
CA ASN A 36 7.42 2.85 -15.31
C ASN A 36 8.63 1.91 -15.08
N HIS A 37 9.28 2.04 -13.91
CA HIS A 37 10.45 1.27 -13.52
C HIS A 37 10.10 0.32 -12.38
N LEU A 38 9.23 -0.65 -12.67
CA LEU A 38 8.78 -1.64 -11.70
C LEU A 38 9.72 -2.85 -11.67
N ALA A 39 10.18 -3.23 -10.48
CA ALA A 39 10.90 -4.47 -10.27
C ALA A 39 9.97 -5.68 -10.50
N GLN A 40 10.54 -6.80 -10.94
CA GLN A 40 9.78 -8.04 -11.13
C GLN A 40 9.24 -8.63 -9.83
N ALA A 41 9.93 -8.37 -8.70
CA ALA A 41 9.56 -8.89 -7.39
C ALA A 41 9.88 -7.87 -6.28
N PHE A 42 9.04 -7.85 -5.24
CA PHE A 42 9.20 -7.02 -4.06
C PHE A 42 9.15 -7.87 -2.79
N LEU A 43 10.12 -7.68 -1.90
CA LEU A 43 10.15 -8.32 -0.58
C LEU A 43 9.84 -7.27 0.50
N PHE A 44 8.70 -7.43 1.17
CA PHE A 44 8.29 -6.57 2.29
C PHE A 44 8.62 -7.25 3.63
N CYS A 45 9.60 -6.72 4.36
CA CYS A 45 10.09 -7.28 5.64
C CYS A 45 9.75 -6.41 6.86
N GLY A 46 9.78 -7.00 8.06
CA GLY A 46 9.59 -6.31 9.34
C GLY A 46 8.58 -6.96 10.31
N PRO A 47 8.39 -6.43 11.53
CA PRO A 47 7.51 -6.99 12.57
C PRO A 47 6.02 -7.05 12.20
N ARG A 48 5.22 -7.82 12.94
CA ARG A 48 3.76 -7.88 12.71
C ARG A 48 3.12 -6.51 12.94
N GLY A 49 2.15 -6.12 12.12
CA GLY A 49 1.40 -4.86 12.26
C GLY A 49 2.00 -3.64 11.55
N VAL A 50 3.25 -3.70 11.08
CA VAL A 50 3.94 -2.55 10.44
C VAL A 50 3.47 -2.24 9.00
N GLY A 51 2.31 -2.70 8.56
CA GLY A 51 1.77 -2.31 7.24
C GLY A 51 2.34 -3.01 6.01
N LYS A 52 3.23 -4.01 6.13
CA LYS A 52 3.83 -4.76 5.00
C LYS A 52 2.80 -5.22 3.95
N THR A 53 1.78 -5.95 4.38
CA THR A 53 0.72 -6.48 3.50
C THR A 53 -0.27 -5.41 3.06
N THR A 54 -0.29 -4.26 3.71
CA THR A 54 -1.09 -3.10 3.30
C THR A 54 -0.38 -2.38 2.15
N ASN A 55 0.91 -2.08 2.27
CA ASN A 55 1.69 -1.46 1.19
C ASN A 55 1.72 -2.32 -0.08
N ALA A 56 1.90 -3.64 0.04
CA ALA A 56 1.84 -4.55 -1.10
C ALA A 56 0.49 -4.48 -1.84
N ARG A 57 -0.62 -4.35 -1.11
CA ARG A 57 -1.96 -4.24 -1.70
C ARG A 57 -2.18 -2.89 -2.37
N ILE A 58 -1.72 -1.81 -1.74
CA ILE A 58 -1.79 -0.47 -2.34
C ILE A 58 -0.99 -0.44 -3.64
N LEU A 59 0.24 -0.98 -3.64
CA LEU A 59 1.07 -1.07 -4.84
C LEU A 59 0.38 -1.85 -5.96
N ALA A 60 -0.14 -3.05 -5.67
CA ALA A 60 -0.86 -3.84 -6.66
C ALA A 60 -2.09 -3.10 -7.21
N LYS A 61 -2.83 -2.39 -6.35
CA LYS A 61 -3.97 -1.56 -6.77
C LYS A 61 -3.53 -0.42 -7.69
N THR A 62 -2.42 0.25 -7.37
CA THR A 62 -1.89 1.35 -8.17
C THR A 62 -1.38 0.89 -9.54
N ILE A 63 -0.71 -0.27 -9.61
CA ILE A 63 -0.21 -0.84 -10.88
C ILE A 63 -1.38 -1.24 -11.81
N ASN A 64 -2.45 -1.79 -11.25
CA ASN A 64 -3.61 -2.26 -12.03
C ASN A 64 -4.66 -1.16 -12.28
N CYS A 65 -4.37 0.10 -11.95
CA CYS A 65 -5.32 1.19 -12.12
C CYS A 65 -5.18 1.71 -13.55
N ASP A 66 -6.11 1.33 -14.44
CA ASP A 66 -6.11 1.76 -15.84
C ASP A 66 -6.39 3.27 -16.02
N ASN A 67 -6.95 3.90 -14.99
CA ASN A 67 -7.12 5.35 -14.87
C ASN A 67 -6.46 5.80 -13.56
N LEU A 68 -5.36 6.54 -13.68
CA LEU A 68 -4.62 7.14 -12.56
C LEU A 68 -4.99 8.61 -12.38
#